data_AF-A0A3S4IFH1-F1
#
_entry.id   AF-A0A3S4IFH1-F1
#
_cell.length_a   1.000
_cell.length_b   1.000
_cell.length_c   1.000
_cell.angle_alpha   90.00
_cell.angle_beta   90.00
_cell.angle_gamma   90.00
#
_symmetry.space_group_name_H-M   'P 1'
#
loop_
_entity.id
_entity.type
_entity.pdbx_description
1 polymer ?
#
loop_
_entity_poly.entity_id
_entity_poly.type
_entity_poly.pdbx_seq_one_letter_code
_entity_poly.pdbx_strand_id
1 'polypeptide(L)'
;MTANGVPALYTTLAESFADATGFPLLSVIMIQVLGYSTPLLPYQASPIVVAMALGKVPARAGMLLCLALAAVTYLVLLPLDYAWFRVLGKL
;
A
#
# COMPACT_ATOMS: atom_id res chain seq x y z
N MET A 1 -5.14 -5.17 6.76
CA MET A 1 -5.72 -6.05 5.73
C MET A 1 -4.61 -6.88 5.08
N THR A 2 -4.96 -8.00 4.43
CA THR A 2 -4.07 -8.68 3.49
C THR A 2 -4.14 -8.00 2.12
N ALA A 3 -3.09 -8.12 1.31
CA ALA A 3 -2.97 -7.43 0.01
C ALA A 3 -4.18 -7.66 -0.91
N ASN A 4 -4.79 -8.85 -0.87
CA ASN A 4 -5.95 -9.19 -1.72
C ASN A 4 -7.26 -8.53 -1.25
N GLY A 5 -7.42 -8.28 0.05
CA GLY A 5 -8.64 -7.70 0.61
C GLY A 5 -8.72 -6.18 0.46
N VAL A 6 -7.59 -5.52 0.21
CA VAL A 6 -7.50 -4.06 0.08
C VAL A 6 -8.24 -3.58 -1.18
N PRO A 7 -7.91 -4.01 -2.42
CA PRO A 7 -8.64 -3.54 -3.59
C PRO A 7 -10.14 -3.86 -3.55
N ALA A 8 -10.52 -5.06 -3.07
CA ALA A 8 -11.93 -5.47 -3.01
C ALA A 8 -12.80 -4.52 -2.15
N LEU A 9 -12.24 -3.97 -1.07
CA LEU A 9 -12.96 -3.06 -0.18
C LEU A 9 -12.78 -1.59 -0.57
N TYR A 10 -11.56 -1.15 -0.86
CA TYR A 10 -11.32 0.26 -1.14
C TYR A 10 -11.78 0.68 -2.54
N THR A 11 -11.81 -0.24 -3.51
CA THR A 11 -12.33 0.07 -4.85
C THR A 11 -13.85 0.21 -4.83
N THR A 12 -14.55 -0.61 -4.04
CA THR A 12 -16.02 -0.48 -3.87
C THR A 12 -16.41 0.78 -3.11
N LEU A 13 -15.53 1.26 -2.22
CA LEU A 13 -15.72 2.51 -1.47
C LEU A 13 -15.11 3.73 -2.17
N ALA A 14 -14.49 3.58 -3.35
CA ALA A 14 -13.71 4.64 -3.98
C ALA A 14 -14.56 5.87 -4.32
N GLU A 15 -15.80 5.67 -4.75
CA GLU A 15 -16.73 6.75 -5.08
C GLU A 15 -17.11 7.55 -3.83
N SER A 16 -17.45 6.87 -2.73
CA SER A 16 -17.73 7.53 -1.45
C SER A 16 -16.51 8.30 -0.91
N PHE A 17 -15.29 7.81 -1.12
CA PHE A 17 -14.08 8.54 -0.75
C PHE A 17 -13.83 9.74 -1.65
N ALA A 18 -14.09 9.64 -2.95
CA ALA A 18 -14.00 10.77 -3.88
C ALA A 18 -14.97 11.88 -3.48
N ASP A 19 -16.22 11.54 -3.20
CA ASP A 19 -17.25 12.49 -2.75
C ASP A 19 -16.88 13.15 -1.43
N ALA A 20 -16.37 12.38 -0.47
CA ALA A 20 -16.01 12.90 0.85
C ALA A 20 -14.74 13.76 0.86
N THR A 21 -13.77 13.48 -0.03
CA THR A 21 -12.48 14.19 -0.08
C THR A 21 -12.45 15.32 -1.10
N GLY A 22 -13.34 15.30 -2.09
CA GLY A 22 -13.31 16.18 -3.25
C GLY A 22 -12.23 15.84 -4.27
N PHE A 23 -11.49 14.74 -4.08
CA PHE A 23 -10.47 14.29 -5.03
C PHE A 23 -11.08 13.52 -6.22
N PRO A 24 -10.46 13.59 -7.41
CA PRO A 24 -10.92 12.80 -8.54
C PRO A 24 -10.93 11.30 -8.23
N LEU A 25 -11.99 10.59 -8.68
CA LEU A 25 -12.13 9.14 -8.50
C LEU A 25 -10.89 8.37 -8.94
N LEU A 26 -10.30 8.75 -10.07
CA LEU A 26 -9.07 8.12 -10.57
C LEU A 26 -7.91 8.25 -9.56
N SER A 27 -7.73 9.41 -8.94
CA SER A 27 -6.68 9.64 -7.93
C SER A 27 -6.92 8.80 -6.68
N VAL A 28 -8.18 8.70 -6.25
CA VAL A 28 -8.61 7.84 -5.14
C VAL A 28 -8.38 6.36 -5.44
N ILE A 29 -8.55 5.91 -6.68
CA ILE A 29 -8.25 4.53 -7.08
C ILE A 29 -6.73 4.31 -7.15
N MET A 30 -5.98 5.25 -7.72
CA MET A 30 -4.53 5.12 -7.88
C MET A 30 -3.80 5.07 -6.54
N ILE A 31 -4.19 5.90 -5.55
CA ILE A 31 -3.53 5.92 -4.24
C ILE A 31 -3.69 4.60 -3.47
N GLN A 32 -4.73 3.80 -3.76
CA GLN A 32 -4.92 2.47 -3.13
C GLN A 32 -3.78 1.50 -3.47
N VAL A 33 -3.08 1.71 -4.59
CA VAL A 33 -1.95 0.89 -5.01
C VAL A 33 -0.84 0.92 -3.97
N LEU A 34 -0.54 2.10 -3.41
CA LEU A 34 0.42 2.22 -2.32
C LEU A 34 0.00 1.42 -1.09
N GLY A 35 -1.30 1.36 -0.80
CA GLY A 35 -1.86 0.67 0.36
C GLY A 35 -1.67 -0.85 0.30
N TYR A 36 -1.98 -1.51 -0.82
CA TYR A 36 -1.85 -2.97 -0.90
C TYR A 36 -0.42 -3.44 -1.24
N SER A 37 0.40 -2.59 -1.86
CA SER A 37 1.80 -2.92 -2.21
C SER A 37 2.77 -2.77 -1.03
N THR A 38 2.33 -2.19 0.08
CA THR A 38 3.16 -1.91 1.25
C THR A 38 2.75 -2.75 2.47
N PRO A 39 3.16 -4.03 2.53
CA PRO A 39 2.85 -4.88 3.69
C PRO A 39 3.65 -4.41 4.91
N LEU A 40 2.94 -4.07 5.98
CA LEU A 40 3.51 -3.76 7.31
C LEU A 40 3.98 -5.01 8.03
N LEU A 41 3.30 -6.15 7.82
CA LEU A 41 3.61 -7.42 8.46
C LEU A 41 3.67 -8.54 7.42
N PRO A 42 4.58 -9.54 7.57
CA PRO A 42 4.78 -10.59 6.57
C PRO A 42 3.50 -11.34 6.17
N TYR A 43 2.60 -11.61 7.11
CA TYR A 43 1.36 -12.36 6.84
C TYR A 43 0.38 -11.61 5.93
N GLN A 44 0.55 -10.30 5.74
CA GLN A 44 -0.33 -9.52 4.85
C GLN A 44 -0.16 -9.90 3.38
N ALA A 45 0.99 -10.49 3.01
CA ALA A 45 1.22 -11.07 1.70
C ALA A 45 1.76 -12.50 1.85
N SER A 46 0.93 -13.50 1.52
CA SER A 46 1.30 -14.92 1.67
C SER A 46 2.62 -15.32 0.99
N PRO A 47 3.05 -14.76 -0.16
CA PRO A 47 4.34 -15.11 -0.76
C PRO A 47 5.53 -14.78 0.14
N ILE A 48 5.44 -13.72 0.96
CA ILE A 48 6.51 -13.34 1.89
C ILE A 48 6.70 -14.44 2.94
N VAL A 49 5.60 -14.92 3.52
CA VAL A 49 5.65 -15.98 4.54
C VAL A 49 6.22 -17.28 3.97
N VAL A 50 5.83 -17.65 2.75
CA VAL A 50 6.34 -18.84 2.06
C VAL A 50 7.85 -18.70 1.80
N ALA A 51 8.30 -17.54 1.31
CA ALA A 51 9.72 -17.29 1.08
C ALA A 51 10.54 -17.35 2.38
N MET A 52 10.01 -16.78 3.48
CA MET A 52 10.65 -16.84 4.79
C MET A 52 10.78 -18.28 5.32
N ALA A 53 9.74 -19.10 5.13
CA ALA A 53 9.75 -20.51 5.54
C ALA A 53 10.80 -21.31 4.76
N LEU A 54 10.85 -21.15 3.44
CA LEU A 54 11.84 -21.80 2.57
C LEU A 54 13.27 -21.35 2.88
N GLY A 55 13.45 -20.05 3.14
CA GLY A 55 14.75 -19.45 3.47
C GLY A 55 15.18 -19.60 4.93
N LYS A 56 14.38 -20.26 5.78
CA LYS A 56 14.59 -20.37 7.25
C LYS A 56 14.84 -19.00 7.91
N VAL A 57 14.19 -17.95 7.40
CA VAL A 57 14.35 -16.58 7.88
C VAL A 57 13.55 -16.41 9.18
N PRO A 58 14.16 -15.91 10.26
CA PRO A 58 13.43 -15.68 11.51
C PRO A 58 12.36 -14.60 11.32
N ALA A 59 11.21 -14.79 11.97
CA ALA A 59 10.06 -13.87 11.89
C ALA A 59 10.43 -12.40 12.14
N ARG A 60 11.34 -12.17 13.11
CA ARG A 60 11.84 -10.83 13.46
C ARG A 60 12.53 -10.13 12.28
N ALA A 61 13.33 -10.83 11.49
CA ALA A 61 14.02 -10.24 10.35
C ALA A 61 13.03 -9.85 9.25
N GLY A 62 12.05 -10.72 8.95
CA GLY A 62 10.98 -10.39 8.01
C GLY A 62 10.14 -9.20 8.47
N MET A 63 9.81 -9.12 9.77
CA MET A 63 9.07 -7.99 10.32
C MET A 63 9.86 -6.69 10.23
N LEU A 64 11.15 -6.69 10.57
CA LEU A 64 12.01 -5.51 10.45
C LEU A 64 12.13 -5.03 9.00
N LEU A 65 12.24 -5.96 8.05
CA LEU A 65 12.27 -5.63 6.63
C LEU A 65 10.95 -4.99 6.17
N CYS A 66 9.80 -5.58 6.53
CA CYS A 66 8.48 -5.01 6.22
C CYS A 66 8.31 -3.61 6.80
N LEU A 67 8.71 -3.40 8.05
CA LEU A 67 8.63 -2.08 8.70
C LEU A 67 9.58 -1.06 8.06
N ALA A 68 10.80 -1.47 7.71
CA ALA A 68 11.75 -0.60 7.02
C ALA A 68 11.22 -0.20 5.63
N LEU A 69 10.68 -1.14 4.86
CA LEU A 69 10.06 -0.86 3.57
C LEU A 69 8.84 0.04 3.73
N ALA A 70 7.98 -0.22 4.71
CA ALA A 70 6.84 0.64 4.98
C ALA A 70 7.28 2.07 5.33
N ALA A 71 8.31 2.24 6.15
CA ALA A 71 8.87 3.56 6.46
C ALA A 71 9.37 4.26 5.19
N VAL A 72 10.09 3.56 4.31
CA VAL A 72 10.53 4.12 3.01
C VAL A 72 9.33 4.50 2.14
N THR A 73 8.29 3.65 2.08
CA THR A 73 7.08 3.98 1.33
C THR A 73 6.42 5.25 1.86
N TYR A 74 6.17 5.32 3.16
CA TYR A 74 5.46 6.47 3.74
C TYR A 74 6.28 7.76 3.71
N LEU A 75 7.59 7.69 3.90
CA LEU A 75 8.45 8.88 3.99
C LEU A 75 8.96 9.36 2.63
N VAL A 76 9.05 8.48 1.63
CA VAL A 76 9.66 8.80 0.34
C VAL A 76 8.68 8.60 -0.82
N LEU A 77 8.09 7.42 -0.96
CA LEU A 77 7.22 7.11 -2.11
C LEU A 77 5.89 7.85 -2.05
N LEU A 78 5.28 7.97 -0.88
CA LEU A 78 4.00 8.68 -0.70
C LEU A 78 4.09 10.18 -1.05
N PRO A 79 5.06 10.97 -0.54
CA PRO A 79 5.18 12.36 -0.97
C PRO A 79 5.56 12.49 -2.45
N LEU A 80 6.33 11.54 -3.00
CA LEU A 80 6.66 11.51 -4.41
C LEU A 80 5.43 11.26 -5.30
N ASP A 81 4.57 10.31 -4.92
CA ASP A 81 3.32 10.00 -5.61
C ASP A 81 2.32 11.17 -5.53
N TYR A 82 2.23 11.82 -4.37
CA TYR A 82 1.45 13.05 -4.22
C TYR A 82 1.96 14.18 -5.13
N ALA A 83 3.28 14.40 -5.18
CA ALA A 83 3.89 15.38 -6.07
C ALA A 83 3.59 15.05 -7.54
N TRP A 84 3.63 13.77 -7.91
CA TRP A 84 3.29 13.29 -9.24
C TRP A 84 1.83 13.58 -9.61
N PHE A 85 0.88 13.33 -8.71
CA PHE A 85 -0.54 13.64 -8.94
C PHE A 85 -0.76 15.14 -9.12
N ARG A 86 -0.01 15.98 -8.40
CA ARG A 86 -0.06 17.43 -8.56
C ARG A 86 0.46 17.87 -9.93
N VAL A 87 1.55 17.27 -10.41
CA VAL A 87 2.09 17.53 -11.77
C VAL A 87 1.09 17.12 -12.86
N LEU A 88 0.35 16.03 -12.64
CA LEU A 88 -0.69 15.56 -13.57
C LEU A 88 -2.00 16.38 -13.50
N GLY A 89 -2.13 17.35 -12.59
CA GLY A 89 -3.37 18.10 -12.36
C GLY A 89 -4.52 17.22 -11.86
N LYS A 90 -4.20 16.17 -11.09
CA LYS A 90 -5.11 15.17 -10.53
C LYS A 90 -5.40 15.36 -9.04
N LEU A 91 -4.91 16.47 -8.49
CA LEU A 91 -5.16 17.02 -7.16
C LEU A 91 -5.64 18.46 -7.33
#